data_AF-A0A228J541-F1
#
_entry.id   AF-A0A228J541-F1
#
_cell.length_a   1.000
_cell.length_b   1.000
_cell.length_c   1.000
_cell.angle_alpha   90.00
_cell.angle_beta   90.00
_cell.angle_gamma   90.00
#
_symmetry.space_group_name_H-M   'P 1'
#
loop_
_entity.id
_entity.type
_entity.pdbx_description
1 polymer ?
#
loop_
_entity_poly.entity_id
_entity_poly.type
_entity_poly.pdbx_seq_one_letter_code
_entity_poly.pdbx_strand_id
1 'polypeptide(L)'
;MKSSEIFVADAQIQSFTCQDGCLTVLVRADGGLFKVVFHRVLGMKALSPEGQDLSHLAESKEGAYLFAICEAAEELADGFREFSFVSAWTDEPLLTVVAVDVQVSRVVS
;
A
#
# COMPACT_ATOMS: atom_id res chain seq x y z
N MET A 1 13.24 -0.01 14.56
CA MET A 1 11.85 -0.46 14.78
C MET A 1 11.56 -1.43 13.64
N LYS A 2 11.19 -2.68 13.94
CA LYS A 2 11.02 -3.74 12.93
C LYS A 2 9.97 -3.30 11.91
N SER A 3 10.29 -3.40 10.63
CA SER A 3 9.32 -3.30 9.54
C SER A 3 8.15 -4.20 9.90
N SER A 4 6.97 -3.61 9.95
CA SER A 4 5.72 -4.33 10.09
C SER A 4 5.52 -5.11 8.80
N GLU A 5 6.18 -6.27 8.66
CA GLU A 5 5.89 -7.22 7.60
C GLU A 5 4.43 -7.64 7.80
N ILE A 6 3.53 -6.97 7.11
CA ILE A 6 2.20 -7.51 6.94
C ILE A 6 2.38 -8.77 6.12
N PHE A 7 2.14 -9.92 6.73
CA PHE A 7 1.84 -11.13 5.97
C PHE A 7 0.47 -10.92 5.32
N VAL A 8 0.46 -10.24 4.16
CA VAL A 8 -0.70 -10.19 3.24
C VAL A 8 -0.67 -11.33 2.23
N ALA A 9 0.20 -12.32 2.40
CA ALA A 9 0.19 -13.51 1.58
C ALA A 9 -1.20 -14.16 1.65
N ASP A 10 -1.76 -14.47 0.47
CA ASP A 10 -3.09 -15.04 0.27
C ASP A 10 -4.25 -14.12 0.72
N ALA A 11 -3.99 -12.83 0.95
CA ALA A 11 -5.00 -11.85 1.27
C ALA A 11 -5.60 -11.22 0.01
N GLN A 12 -6.77 -10.58 0.15
CA GLN A 12 -7.44 -9.85 -0.92
C GLN A 12 -7.79 -8.43 -0.50
N ILE A 13 -7.56 -7.46 -1.39
CA ILE A 13 -8.08 -6.10 -1.21
C ILE A 13 -9.59 -6.14 -1.42
N GLN A 14 -10.37 -5.69 -0.43
CA GLN A 14 -11.82 -5.58 -0.52
C GLN A 14 -12.23 -4.22 -1.09
N SER A 15 -11.55 -3.16 -0.65
CA SER A 15 -11.77 -1.80 -1.11
C SER A 15 -10.62 -0.91 -0.65
N PHE A 16 -10.49 0.25 -1.29
CA PHE A 16 -9.66 1.33 -0.80
C PHE A 16 -10.38 2.67 -0.90
N THR A 17 -10.01 3.60 -0.02
CA THR A 17 -10.58 4.95 0.04
C THR A 17 -9.47 5.95 0.32
N CYS A 18 -9.44 7.03 -0.45
CA CYS A 18 -8.50 8.13 -0.25
C CYS A 18 -9.26 9.32 0.32
N GLN A 19 -8.85 9.80 1.50
CA GLN A 19 -9.45 10.95 2.17
C GLN A 19 -8.40 11.69 3.00
N ASP A 20 -8.39 13.02 2.94
CA ASP A 20 -7.55 13.89 3.77
C ASP A 20 -6.05 13.51 3.76
N GLY A 21 -5.53 13.18 2.57
CA GLY A 21 -4.13 12.77 2.39
C GLY A 21 -3.78 11.40 2.99
N CYS A 22 -4.78 10.60 3.33
CA CYS A 22 -4.62 9.23 3.79
C CYS A 22 -5.29 8.25 2.83
N LEU A 23 -4.63 7.12 2.59
CA LEU A 23 -5.23 5.99 1.85
C LEU A 23 -5.51 4.87 2.83
N THR A 24 -6.78 4.52 2.98
CA THR A 24 -7.21 3.34 3.72
C THR A 24 -7.47 2.20 2.75
N VAL A 25 -6.81 1.07 2.95
CA VAL A 25 -7.04 -0.18 2.21
C VAL A 25 -7.60 -1.21 3.18
N LEU A 26 -8.75 -1.80 2.84
CA LEU A 26 -9.33 -2.91 3.58
C LEU A 26 -8.87 -4.22 2.95
N VAL A 27 -8.19 -5.05 3.74
CA VAL A 27 -7.60 -6.31 3.30
C VAL A 27 -8.22 -7.45 4.09
N ARG A 28 -8.77 -8.44 3.37
CA ARG A 28 -9.27 -9.70 3.96
C ARG A 28 -8.18 -10.75 3.87
N ALA A 29 -7.79 -11.31 5.01
CA ALA A 29 -6.88 -12.44 5.12
C ALA A 29 -7.54 -13.54 5.97
N ASP A 30 -6.93 -14.72 6.05
CA ASP A 30 -7.44 -15.86 6.85
C ASP A 30 -7.66 -15.49 8.34
N GLY A 31 -6.88 -14.54 8.86
CA GLY A 31 -7.01 -14.00 10.22
C GLY A 31 -8.14 -12.99 10.42
N GLY A 32 -8.88 -12.63 9.37
CA GLY A 32 -9.99 -11.67 9.40
C GLY A 32 -9.74 -10.43 8.54
N LEU A 33 -10.43 -9.34 8.87
CA LEU A 33 -10.34 -8.08 8.15
C LEU A 33 -9.29 -7.16 8.79
N PHE A 34 -8.44 -6.58 7.96
CA PHE A 34 -7.38 -5.66 8.35
C PHE A 34 -7.55 -4.33 7.62
N LYS A 35 -7.20 -3.25 8.32
CA LYS A 35 -7.12 -1.90 7.78
C LYS A 35 -5.65 -1.53 7.65
N VAL A 36 -5.20 -1.29 6.42
CA VAL A 36 -3.88 -0.76 6.09
C VAL A 36 -4.05 0.72 5.77
N VAL A 37 -3.45 1.59 6.57
CA VAL A 37 -3.61 3.05 6.45
C VAL A 37 -2.27 3.67 6.10
N PHE A 38 -2.17 4.23 4.90
CA PHE A 38 -1.04 5.03 4.46
C PHE A 38 -1.29 6.48 4.80
N HIS A 39 -0.30 7.13 5.41
CA HIS A 39 -0.38 8.51 5.87
C HIS A 39 0.47 9.42 5.01
N ARG A 40 -0.03 10.65 4.79
CA ARG A 40 0.61 11.65 3.93
C ARG A 40 0.91 11.07 2.54
N VAL A 41 -0.13 10.58 1.88
CA VAL A 41 -0.05 10.00 0.54
C VAL A 41 0.15 11.11 -0.48
N LEU A 42 1.19 11.00 -1.31
CA LEU A 42 1.43 11.90 -2.44
C LEU A 42 0.78 11.41 -3.73
N GLY A 43 0.73 10.09 -3.93
CA GLY A 43 0.22 9.51 -5.16
C GLY A 43 -0.04 8.02 -5.04
N MET A 44 -0.87 7.52 -5.94
CA MET A 44 -1.15 6.09 -6.07
C MET A 44 -1.38 5.68 -7.52
N LYS A 45 -1.10 4.40 -7.81
CA LYS A 45 -1.47 3.69 -9.04
C LYS A 45 -2.28 2.46 -8.65
N ALA A 46 -3.42 2.26 -9.31
CA ALA A 46 -4.30 1.13 -9.06
C ALA A 46 -4.67 0.44 -10.37
N LEU A 47 -4.53 -0.89 -10.40
CA LEU A 47 -4.87 -1.76 -11.53
C LEU A 47 -5.98 -2.74 -11.11
N SER A 48 -7.20 -2.20 -10.92
CA SER A 48 -8.38 -2.94 -10.43
C SER A 48 -8.03 -3.93 -9.29
N PRO A 49 -7.42 -3.45 -8.18
CA PRO A 49 -6.81 -4.31 -7.18
C PRO A 49 -7.83 -5.14 -6.36
N GLU A 50 -9.11 -4.74 -6.35
CA GLU A 50 -10.14 -5.41 -5.55
C GLU A 50 -10.38 -6.85 -5.99
N GLY A 51 -10.50 -7.75 -5.01
CA GLY A 51 -10.80 -9.17 -5.21
C GLY A 51 -9.65 -10.00 -5.78
N GLN A 52 -8.48 -9.40 -6.04
CA GLN A 52 -7.30 -10.12 -6.48
C GLN A 52 -6.48 -10.65 -5.31
N ASP A 53 -5.89 -11.83 -5.48
CA ASP A 53 -5.03 -12.47 -4.50
C ASP A 53 -3.66 -11.79 -4.45
N LEU A 54 -3.18 -11.57 -3.22
CA LEU A 54 -1.92 -10.90 -2.95
C LEU A 54 -0.82 -11.89 -2.58
N SER A 55 0.38 -11.62 -3.08
CA SER A 55 1.61 -12.29 -2.68
C SER A 55 2.18 -11.65 -1.41
N HIS A 56 2.40 -10.33 -1.44
CA HIS A 56 3.03 -9.59 -0.35
C HIS A 56 2.79 -8.08 -0.52
N LEU A 57 3.18 -7.32 0.51
CA LEU A 57 3.30 -5.86 0.46
C LEU A 57 4.79 -5.52 0.38
N ALA A 58 5.24 -5.01 -0.76
CA ALA A 58 6.61 -4.57 -0.97
C ALA A 58 6.80 -3.13 -0.48
N GLU A 59 7.98 -2.81 0.07
CA GLU A 59 8.42 -1.46 0.44
C GLU A 59 9.71 -1.13 -0.31
N SER A 60 9.79 0.06 -0.89
CA SER A 60 10.99 0.57 -1.56
C SER A 60 11.24 2.05 -1.25
N LYS A 61 12.51 2.42 -1.16
CA LYS A 61 12.99 3.81 -1.05
C LYS A 61 13.61 4.34 -2.35
N GLU A 62 13.68 3.49 -3.37
CA GLU A 62 14.42 3.74 -4.59
C GLU A 62 13.55 3.49 -5.84
N GLY A 63 12.23 3.53 -5.67
CA GLY A 63 11.27 3.31 -6.75
C GLY A 63 11.27 4.45 -7.77
N ALA A 64 11.26 4.12 -9.06
CA ALA A 64 11.15 5.13 -10.11
C ALA A 64 9.83 5.94 -10.01
N TYR A 65 8.76 5.29 -9.54
CA TYR A 65 7.47 5.96 -9.35
C TYR A 65 7.50 6.90 -8.14
N LEU A 66 8.14 6.53 -7.03
CA LEU A 66 8.45 7.42 -5.90
C LEU A 66 9.07 8.74 -6.37
N PHE A 67 10.19 8.68 -7.10
CA PHE A 67 10.90 9.90 -7.52
C PHE A 67 10.05 10.77 -8.45
N ALA A 68 9.35 10.15 -9.42
CA ALA A 68 8.48 10.88 -10.34
C ALA A 68 7.32 11.59 -9.62
N ILE A 69 6.74 10.96 -8.60
CA ILE A 69 5.66 11.57 -7.81
C ILE A 69 6.17 12.69 -6.90
N CYS A 70 7.31 12.50 -6.25
CA CYS A 70 7.92 13.55 -5.43
C CYS A 70 8.28 14.77 -6.29
N GLU A 71 8.86 14.57 -7.48
CA GLU A 71 9.16 15.66 -8.42
C GLU A 71 7.88 16.40 -8.84
N ALA A 72 6.84 15.68 -9.24
CA ALA A 72 5.56 16.27 -9.65
C ALA A 72 4.85 17.03 -8.52
N ALA A 73 5.07 16.61 -7.27
CA ALA A 73 4.53 17.25 -6.07
C ALA A 73 5.43 18.36 -5.49
N GLU A 74 6.59 18.62 -6.09
CA GLU A 74 7.61 19.54 -5.58
C GLU A 74 8.11 19.19 -4.16
N GLU A 75 8.18 17.90 -3.85
CA GLU A 75 8.58 17.35 -2.54
C GLU A 75 9.95 16.65 -2.60
N LEU A 76 10.64 16.58 -1.45
CA LEU A 76 11.88 15.81 -1.31
C LEU A 76 11.59 14.33 -1.03
N ALA A 77 12.24 13.42 -1.75
CA ALA A 77 12.00 11.98 -1.65
C ALA A 77 12.40 11.36 -0.30
N ASP A 78 13.33 11.97 0.44
CA ASP A 78 13.90 11.43 1.70
C ASP A 78 12.86 11.12 2.79
N GLY A 79 11.67 11.75 2.73
CA GLY A 79 10.57 11.53 3.67
C GLY A 79 9.55 10.47 3.23
N PHE A 80 9.65 9.96 2.00
CA PHE A 80 8.63 9.12 1.37
C PHE A 80 9.15 7.73 1.03
N ARG A 81 8.20 6.81 0.90
CA ARG A 81 8.43 5.42 0.53
C ARG A 81 7.37 4.98 -0.46
N GLU A 82 7.74 4.06 -1.34
CA GLU A 82 6.85 3.36 -2.24
C GLU A 82 6.40 2.05 -1.60
N PHE A 83 5.09 1.84 -1.53
CA PHE A 83 4.47 0.62 -1.03
C PHE A 83 3.64 -0.03 -2.13
N SER A 84 3.83 -1.31 -2.40
CA SER A 84 3.14 -2.01 -3.48
C SER A 84 2.49 -3.30 -3.00
N PHE A 85 1.18 -3.41 -3.15
CA PHE A 85 0.47 -4.69 -3.04
C PHE A 85 0.69 -5.49 -4.32
N VAL A 86 1.39 -6.62 -4.22
CA VAL A 86 1.82 -7.42 -5.37
C VAL A 86 0.88 -8.59 -5.61
N SER A 87 0.51 -8.83 -6.86
CA SER A 87 -0.32 -9.97 -7.29
C SER A 87 0.34 -11.31 -7.00
N ALA A 88 -0.40 -12.26 -6.45
CA ALA A 88 0.03 -13.65 -6.29
C ALA A 88 0.27 -14.37 -7.63
N TRP A 89 -0.38 -13.90 -8.70
CA TRP A 89 -0.41 -14.61 -9.98
C TRP A 89 0.57 -14.06 -11.01
N THR A 90 0.79 -12.75 -11.01
CA THR A 90 1.61 -12.06 -12.03
C THR A 90 2.91 -11.51 -11.48
N ASP A 91 3.09 -11.45 -10.16
CA ASP A 91 4.20 -10.76 -9.49
C ASP A 91 4.28 -9.25 -9.83
N GLU A 92 3.20 -8.70 -10.38
CA GLU A 92 3.08 -7.29 -10.74
C GLU A 92 2.36 -6.51 -9.63
N PRO A 93 2.69 -5.22 -9.41
CA PRO A 93 2.00 -4.38 -8.43
C PRO A 93 0.57 -4.04 -8.87
N LEU A 94 -0.41 -4.38 -8.02
CA LEU A 94 -1.83 -4.08 -8.23
C LEU A 94 -2.24 -2.71 -7.67
N LEU A 95 -1.64 -2.33 -6.54
CA LEU A 95 -1.83 -1.03 -5.91
C LEU A 95 -0.48 -0.55 -5.38
N THR A 96 0.04 0.51 -5.97
CA THR A 96 1.27 1.19 -5.52
C THR A 96 0.92 2.54 -4.91
N VAL A 97 1.54 2.87 -3.78
CA VAL A 97 1.25 4.06 -2.98
C VAL A 97 2.58 4.72 -2.59
N VAL A 98 2.69 6.03 -2.80
CA VAL A 98 3.80 6.84 -2.28
C VAL A 98 3.32 7.55 -1.03
N ALA A 99 3.90 7.22 0.12
CA ALA A 99 3.48 7.72 1.43
C ALA A 99 4.65 7.84 2.41
N VAL A 100 4.45 8.58 3.50
CA VAL A 100 5.47 8.72 4.55
C VAL A 100 5.52 7.48 5.44
N ASP A 101 4.35 6.94 5.80
CA ASP A 101 4.24 5.79 6.69
C ASP A 101 2.98 4.96 6.45
N VAL A 102 3.01 3.72 6.94
CA VAL A 102 1.92 2.75 6.84
C VAL A 102 1.63 2.15 8.22
N GLN A 103 0.35 2.11 8.58
CA GLN A 103 -0.14 1.49 9.81
C GLN A 103 -1.12 0.38 9.50
N VAL A 104 -1.14 -0.62 10.37
CA VAL A 104 -1.87 -1.86 10.14
C VAL A 104 -2.61 -2.20 11.41
N SER A 105 -3.90 -2.39 11.29
CA SER A 105 -4.75 -2.74 12.43
C SER A 105 -5.77 -3.80 12.03
N ARG A 106 -6.04 -4.73 12.93
CA ARG A 106 -7.16 -5.66 12.76
C ARG A 106 -8.46 -4.91 13.01
N VAL A 107 -9.46 -5.12 12.15
CA VAL A 107 -10.81 -4.61 12.38
C VAL A 107 -11.46 -5.53 13.42
N VAL A 108 -11.64 -5.03 14.63
CA VAL A 108 -12.34 -5.75 15.70
C VAL A 108 -13.83 -5.44 15.55
N SER A 109 -14.62 -6.47 15.26
CA SER A 109 -16.08 -6.44 15.30
C SER A 109 -16.62 -6.55 16.71
#